data_AF-A0A6I4IR34-F1
#
_entry.id   AF-A0A6I4IR34-F1
#
_cell.length_a   1.000
_cell.length_b   1.000
_cell.length_c   1.000
_cell.angle_alpha   90.00
_cell.angle_beta   90.00
_cell.angle_gamma   90.00
#
_symmetry.space_group_name_H-M   'P 1'
#
loop_
_entity.id
_entity.type
_entity.pdbx_description
1 polymer ?
#
loop_
_entity_poly.entity_id
_entity_poly.type
_entity_poly.pdbx_seq_one_letter_code
_entity_poly.pdbx_strand_id
1 'polypeptide(L)'
;MKPIIRRNNAKHNRSTAEVKYEKLLSQLQEQQQYNNNLQSSLQTVQAKVTAELEPLTKRYYALLRKLLIAIDAAANKSVVGKHNKELLDVYMAETSRFLLKRFGYQDTQLAALLFKYGNINADDVVRHYEEQFTSAKFSQVYGFNINFKEMVEKGEENYFTENRHHFTKAGQTQATAVIESELVQDWSEDNKTAARKEADNKLLHSDARSVYMRLIKKFHPDLERDEDKQNQNTEIVKEVTKAYQEKDFFTLLKLQIKYLDDNETEATNIADAMLKRYNKILQKQLAELKQNIQIQHYTSGNTIENFIDNYGNFSPQKFATQRNFLKKRNNALTSEIETSTKSPEIWLNGYLHLLKLSQDK
;
A
#
# COMPACT_ATOMS: atom_id res chain seq x y z
N MET A 1 -65.81 18.00 -20.75
CA MET A 1 -64.55 18.78 -20.80
C MET A 1 -63.75 18.45 -19.55
N LYS A 2 -62.63 17.73 -19.66
CA LYS A 2 -61.73 17.42 -18.54
C LYS A 2 -60.66 18.53 -18.47
N PRO A 3 -60.42 19.19 -17.33
CA PRO A 3 -59.30 20.11 -17.23
C PRO A 3 -57.99 19.31 -17.13
N ILE A 4 -57.06 19.70 -18.01
CA ILE A 4 -55.69 19.20 -18.08
C ILE A 4 -54.92 19.80 -16.90
N ILE A 5 -54.63 18.99 -15.89
CA ILE A 5 -53.65 19.36 -14.86
C ILE A 5 -52.27 19.20 -15.49
N ARG A 6 -51.67 20.32 -15.90
CA ARG A 6 -50.30 20.40 -16.40
C ARG A 6 -49.34 19.87 -15.33
N ARG A 7 -48.67 18.75 -15.63
CA ARG A 7 -47.45 18.33 -14.94
C ARG A 7 -46.37 19.38 -15.22
N ASN A 8 -46.15 20.29 -14.27
CA ASN A 8 -44.96 21.15 -14.27
C ASN A 8 -43.74 20.28 -13.94
N ASN A 9 -43.16 19.66 -14.97
CA ASN A 9 -41.79 19.15 -14.93
C ASN A 9 -40.84 20.36 -15.03
N ALA A 10 -40.62 21.06 -13.93
CA ALA A 10 -39.49 21.96 -13.81
C ALA A 10 -38.21 21.10 -13.71
N LYS A 11 -37.40 21.07 -14.78
CA LYS A 11 -36.04 20.53 -14.73
C LYS A 11 -35.24 21.35 -13.71
N HIS A 12 -35.08 20.83 -12.51
CA HIS A 12 -34.22 21.43 -11.49
C HIS A 12 -32.77 21.28 -11.95
N ASN A 13 -32.10 22.39 -12.27
CA ASN A 13 -30.68 22.39 -12.58
C ASN A 13 -29.91 21.96 -11.33
N ARG A 14 -29.10 20.90 -11.45
CA ARG A 14 -28.32 20.35 -10.33
C ARG A 14 -27.34 21.39 -9.79
N SER A 15 -27.27 21.56 -8.47
CA SER A 15 -26.31 22.49 -7.86
C SER A 15 -24.89 21.92 -7.94
N THR A 16 -23.87 22.79 -7.94
CA THR A 16 -22.47 22.33 -7.92
C THR A 16 -22.15 21.52 -6.66
N ALA A 17 -22.81 21.82 -5.53
CA ALA A 17 -22.63 21.08 -4.29
C ALA A 17 -23.25 19.68 -4.34
N GLU A 18 -24.39 19.52 -5.02
CA GLU A 18 -25.06 18.24 -5.30
C GLU A 18 -24.19 17.32 -6.15
N VAL A 19 -23.69 17.81 -7.29
CA VAL A 19 -22.82 17.01 -8.18
C VAL A 19 -21.54 16.57 -7.44
N LYS A 20 -20.99 17.44 -6.59
CA LYS A 20 -19.82 17.11 -5.78
C LYS A 20 -20.14 16.03 -4.73
N TYR A 21 -21.32 16.08 -4.11
CA TYR A 21 -21.75 15.10 -3.12
C TYR A 21 -21.90 13.70 -3.72
N GLU A 22 -22.65 13.58 -4.83
CA GLU A 22 -22.85 12.29 -5.52
C GLU A 22 -21.50 11.68 -5.94
N LYS A 23 -20.61 12.51 -6.49
CA LYS A 23 -19.26 12.07 -6.88
C LYS A 23 -18.45 11.57 -5.69
N LEU A 24 -18.45 12.28 -4.57
CA LEU A 24 -17.70 11.88 -3.38
C LEU A 24 -18.25 10.60 -2.76
N LEU A 25 -19.57 10.42 -2.76
CA LEU A 25 -20.21 9.21 -2.24
C LEU A 25 -19.82 7.99 -3.09
N SER A 26 -19.92 8.11 -4.42
CA SER A 26 -19.50 7.07 -5.36
C SER A 26 -18.01 6.72 -5.19
N GLN A 27 -17.14 7.73 -5.10
CA GLN A 27 -15.71 7.50 -4.86
C GLN A 27 -15.44 6.82 -3.51
N LEU A 28 -16.17 7.18 -2.46
CA LEU A 28 -16.02 6.56 -1.15
C LEU A 28 -16.44 5.09 -1.19
N GLN A 29 -17.55 4.76 -1.85
CA GLN A 29 -18.01 3.38 -2.03
C GLN A 29 -17.00 2.55 -2.83
N GLU A 30 -16.48 3.07 -3.94
CA GLU A 30 -15.45 2.41 -4.74
C GLU A 30 -14.19 2.13 -3.92
N GLN A 31 -13.71 3.11 -3.17
CA GLN A 31 -12.51 2.95 -2.33
C GLN A 31 -12.75 2.00 -1.14
N GLN A 32 -13.96 1.98 -0.57
CA GLN A 32 -14.32 1.01 0.48
C GLN A 32 -14.32 -0.41 -0.07
N GLN A 33 -14.91 -0.62 -1.25
CA GLN A 33 -14.89 -1.92 -1.92
C GLN A 33 -13.46 -2.35 -2.24
N TYR A 34 -12.65 -1.44 -2.78
CA TYR A 34 -11.23 -1.69 -3.04
C TYR A 34 -10.48 -2.11 -1.77
N ASN A 35 -10.65 -1.39 -0.66
CA ASN A 35 -10.00 -1.70 0.61
C ASN A 35 -10.41 -3.07 1.15
N ASN A 36 -11.70 -3.43 1.06
CA ASN A 36 -12.19 -4.74 1.49
C ASN A 36 -11.62 -5.88 0.64
N ASN A 37 -11.57 -5.68 -0.67
CA ASN A 37 -10.95 -6.62 -1.60
C ASN A 37 -9.46 -6.79 -1.29
N LEU A 38 -8.76 -5.67 -1.06
CA LEU A 38 -7.33 -5.65 -0.77
C LEU A 38 -7.02 -6.44 0.49
N GLN A 39 -7.70 -6.16 1.60
CA GLN A 39 -7.47 -6.86 2.87
C GLN A 39 -7.63 -8.38 2.75
N SER A 40 -8.70 -8.83 2.08
CA SER A 40 -8.97 -10.25 1.86
C SER A 40 -7.93 -10.89 0.93
N SER A 41 -7.53 -10.16 -0.10
CA SER A 41 -6.57 -10.62 -1.10
C SER A 41 -5.15 -10.70 -0.54
N LEU A 42 -4.73 -9.75 0.30
CA LEU A 42 -3.42 -9.77 0.96
C LEU A 42 -3.24 -11.03 1.81
N GLN A 43 -4.26 -11.43 2.59
CA GLN A 43 -4.22 -12.68 3.36
C GLN A 43 -4.08 -13.90 2.45
N THR A 44 -4.86 -13.94 1.37
CA THR A 44 -4.81 -15.04 0.39
C THR A 44 -3.44 -15.14 -0.27
N VAL A 45 -2.88 -14.00 -0.70
CA VAL A 45 -1.56 -13.94 -1.33
C VAL A 45 -0.49 -14.38 -0.34
N GLN A 46 -0.50 -13.89 0.90
CA GLN A 46 0.50 -14.26 1.90
C GLN A 46 0.54 -15.77 2.14
N ALA A 47 -0.63 -16.40 2.30
CA ALA A 47 -0.73 -17.85 2.47
C ALA A 47 -0.16 -18.60 1.25
N LYS A 48 -0.49 -18.15 0.03
CA LYS A 48 -0.02 -18.75 -1.22
C LYS A 48 1.47 -18.55 -1.47
N VAL A 49 2.01 -17.36 -1.17
CA VAL A 49 3.44 -17.08 -1.28
C VAL A 49 4.22 -18.02 -0.37
N THR A 50 3.81 -18.12 0.89
CA THR A 50 4.44 -18.99 1.89
C THR A 50 4.37 -20.48 1.47
N ALA A 51 3.21 -20.94 1.01
CA ALA A 51 3.00 -22.34 0.68
C ALA A 51 3.61 -22.76 -0.67
N GLU A 52 3.58 -21.90 -1.69
CA GLU A 52 3.89 -22.27 -3.07
C GLU A 52 5.13 -21.59 -3.65
N LEU A 53 5.38 -20.30 -3.36
CA LEU A 53 6.49 -19.56 -3.96
C LEU A 53 7.77 -19.63 -3.12
N GLU A 54 7.65 -19.57 -1.79
CA GLU A 54 8.79 -19.62 -0.88
C GLU A 54 9.61 -20.91 -1.04
N PRO A 55 9.01 -22.12 -1.13
CA PRO A 55 9.78 -23.34 -1.34
C PRO A 55 10.50 -23.36 -2.70
N LEU A 56 9.84 -22.83 -3.75
CA LEU A 56 10.45 -22.71 -5.08
C LEU A 56 11.62 -21.72 -5.08
N THR A 57 11.50 -20.63 -4.33
CA THR A 57 12.52 -19.59 -4.19
C THR A 57 13.71 -20.12 -3.37
N LYS A 58 13.47 -20.82 -2.27
CA LYS A 58 14.49 -21.53 -1.49
C LYS A 58 15.24 -22.55 -2.36
N ARG A 59 14.52 -23.34 -3.16
CA ARG A 59 15.12 -24.27 -4.13
C ARG A 59 15.97 -23.54 -5.16
N TYR A 60 15.51 -22.41 -5.68
CA TYR A 60 16.25 -21.60 -6.64
C TYR A 60 17.61 -21.14 -6.08
N TYR A 61 17.63 -20.59 -4.87
CA TYR A 61 18.88 -20.17 -4.24
C TYR A 61 19.81 -21.34 -3.91
N ALA A 62 19.27 -22.49 -3.49
CA ALA A 62 20.06 -23.69 -3.28
C ALA A 62 20.70 -24.21 -4.58
N LEU A 63 19.97 -24.15 -5.71
CA LEU A 63 20.51 -24.50 -7.01
C LEU A 63 21.57 -23.50 -7.49
N LEU A 64 21.36 -22.19 -7.30
CA LEU A 64 22.41 -21.20 -7.59
C LEU A 64 23.70 -21.48 -6.81
N ARG A 65 23.60 -21.79 -5.51
CA ARG A 65 24.76 -22.18 -4.71
C ARG A 65 25.49 -23.38 -5.32
N LYS A 66 24.75 -24.43 -5.70
CA LYS A 66 25.31 -25.62 -6.37
C LYS A 66 25.97 -25.28 -7.71
N LEU A 67 25.38 -24.37 -8.48
CA LEU A 67 25.93 -23.90 -9.73
C LEU A 67 27.28 -23.18 -9.50
N LEU A 68 27.39 -22.27 -8.53
CA LEU A 68 28.66 -21.61 -8.23
C LEU A 68 29.76 -22.62 -7.86
N ILE A 69 29.43 -23.65 -7.09
CA ILE A 69 30.37 -24.72 -6.73
C ILE A 69 30.81 -25.50 -7.99
N ALA A 70 29.88 -25.78 -8.91
CA ALA A 70 30.20 -26.45 -10.17
C ALA A 70 31.09 -25.60 -11.09
N ILE A 71 30.81 -24.29 -11.16
CA ILE A 71 31.64 -23.31 -11.88
C ILE A 71 33.05 -23.29 -11.30
N ASP A 72 33.20 -23.20 -9.97
CA ASP A 72 34.50 -23.20 -9.30
C ASP A 72 35.28 -24.48 -9.62
N ALA A 73 34.62 -25.64 -9.48
CA ALA A 73 35.24 -26.94 -9.76
C ALA A 73 35.69 -27.07 -11.23
N ALA A 74 34.91 -26.54 -12.18
CA ALA A 74 35.27 -26.52 -13.59
C ALA A 74 36.42 -25.54 -13.89
N ALA A 75 36.38 -24.35 -13.28
CA ALA A 75 37.42 -23.33 -13.45
C ALA A 75 38.78 -23.78 -12.89
N ASN A 76 38.79 -24.60 -11.83
CA ASN A 76 40.02 -25.19 -11.30
C ASN A 76 40.67 -26.22 -12.23
N LYS A 77 39.91 -26.77 -13.19
CA LYS A 77 40.38 -27.80 -14.13
C LYS A 77 40.69 -27.23 -15.52
N SER A 78 40.23 -26.02 -15.83
CA SER A 78 40.29 -25.42 -17.16
C SER A 78 41.19 -24.19 -17.21
N VAL A 79 41.83 -23.95 -18.36
CA VAL A 79 42.54 -22.69 -18.62
C VAL A 79 41.52 -21.65 -19.09
N VAL A 80 41.07 -20.79 -18.16
CA VAL A 80 40.18 -19.68 -18.48
C VAL A 80 40.99 -18.49 -18.99
N GLY A 81 40.74 -18.05 -20.22
CA GLY A 81 41.41 -16.88 -20.80
C GLY A 81 41.12 -15.58 -20.03
N LYS A 82 42.06 -14.62 -20.05
CA LYS A 82 42.04 -13.41 -19.21
C LYS A 82 40.69 -12.68 -19.16
N HIS A 83 40.09 -12.39 -20.31
CA HIS A 83 38.82 -11.65 -20.37
C HIS A 83 37.63 -12.45 -19.81
N ASN A 84 37.60 -13.76 -20.07
CA ASN A 84 36.58 -14.64 -19.50
C ASN A 84 36.77 -14.82 -17.99
N LYS A 85 38.01 -14.71 -17.50
CA LYS A 85 38.33 -14.73 -16.08
C LYS A 85 37.81 -13.49 -15.36
N GLU A 86 38.01 -12.29 -15.91
CA GLU A 86 37.45 -11.06 -15.33
C GLU A 86 35.91 -11.12 -15.22
N LEU A 87 35.22 -11.59 -16.28
CA LEU A 87 33.77 -11.80 -16.26
C LEU A 87 33.35 -12.82 -15.18
N LEU A 88 34.08 -13.94 -15.10
CA LEU A 88 33.83 -14.99 -14.13
C LEU A 88 34.01 -14.49 -12.70
N ASP A 89 35.10 -13.76 -12.43
CA ASP A 89 35.45 -13.22 -11.12
C ASP A 89 34.35 -12.29 -10.60
N VAL A 90 33.87 -11.36 -11.44
CA VAL A 90 32.76 -10.46 -11.12
C VAL A 90 31.48 -11.25 -10.85
N TYR A 91 31.08 -12.14 -11.75
CA TYR A 91 29.86 -12.93 -11.60
C TYR A 91 29.86 -13.78 -10.33
N MET A 92 30.97 -14.47 -10.06
CA MET A 92 31.13 -15.33 -8.88
C MET A 92 31.12 -14.50 -7.58
N ALA A 93 31.80 -13.35 -7.55
CA ALA A 93 31.83 -12.49 -6.39
C ALA A 93 30.44 -11.88 -6.07
N GLU A 94 29.78 -11.30 -7.07
CA GLU A 94 28.46 -10.67 -6.90
C GLU A 94 27.39 -11.70 -6.49
N THR A 95 27.37 -12.85 -7.16
CA THR A 95 26.39 -13.91 -6.86
C THR A 95 26.66 -14.52 -5.49
N SER A 96 27.92 -14.74 -5.10
CA SER A 96 28.26 -15.23 -3.75
C SER A 96 27.83 -14.24 -2.67
N ARG A 97 28.12 -12.94 -2.85
CA ARG A 97 27.67 -11.88 -1.94
C ARG A 97 26.14 -11.84 -1.82
N PHE A 98 25.43 -11.98 -2.94
CA PHE A 98 23.97 -12.02 -2.95
C PHE A 98 23.43 -13.24 -2.19
N LEU A 99 24.02 -14.43 -2.36
CA LEU A 99 23.60 -15.65 -1.68
C LEU A 99 23.93 -15.64 -0.19
N LEU A 100 25.03 -15.02 0.24
CA LEU A 100 25.38 -14.85 1.67
C LEU A 100 24.31 -14.06 2.43
N LYS A 101 23.67 -13.06 1.82
CA LYS A 101 22.52 -12.35 2.42
C LYS A 101 21.31 -13.26 2.67
N ARG A 102 21.21 -14.40 1.99
CA ARG A 102 20.07 -15.33 2.06
C ARG A 102 20.36 -16.54 2.94
N PHE A 103 21.55 -17.11 2.85
CA PHE A 103 21.99 -18.27 3.65
C PHE A 103 22.64 -17.88 4.98
N GLY A 104 23.00 -16.60 5.14
CA GLY A 104 23.76 -16.09 6.27
C GLY A 104 25.24 -15.99 5.96
N TYR A 105 25.89 -14.99 6.54
CA TYR A 105 27.31 -14.69 6.29
C TYR A 105 28.28 -15.71 6.89
N GLN A 106 27.79 -16.58 7.78
CA GLN A 106 28.51 -17.73 8.34
C GLN A 106 28.70 -18.91 7.37
N ASP A 107 28.15 -18.84 6.16
CA ASP A 107 28.33 -19.87 5.13
C ASP A 107 29.76 -19.86 4.58
N THR A 108 30.62 -20.67 5.19
CA THR A 108 32.07 -20.72 4.91
C THR A 108 32.39 -21.02 3.45
N GLN A 109 31.55 -21.80 2.76
CA GLN A 109 31.77 -22.13 1.35
C GLN A 109 31.50 -20.94 0.44
N LEU A 110 30.40 -20.21 0.65
CA LEU A 110 30.11 -18.99 -0.11
C LEU A 110 31.09 -17.87 0.24
N ALA A 111 31.52 -17.77 1.50
CA ALA A 111 32.55 -16.82 1.92
C ALA A 111 33.90 -17.10 1.24
N ALA A 112 34.30 -18.37 1.13
CA ALA A 112 35.50 -18.76 0.42
C ALA A 112 35.44 -18.43 -1.09
N LEU A 113 34.29 -18.64 -1.73
CA LEU A 113 34.08 -18.26 -3.14
C LEU A 113 34.15 -16.74 -3.31
N LEU A 114 33.51 -15.97 -2.42
CA LEU A 114 33.57 -14.51 -2.46
C LEU A 114 35.01 -13.99 -2.31
N PHE A 115 35.79 -14.58 -1.39
CA PHE A 115 37.19 -14.21 -1.21
C PHE A 115 38.04 -14.59 -2.43
N LYS A 116 37.88 -15.80 -2.95
CA LYS A 116 38.65 -16.29 -4.10
C LYS A 116 38.46 -15.46 -5.37
N TYR A 117 37.21 -15.13 -5.69
CA TYR A 117 36.86 -14.47 -6.95
C TYR A 117 36.76 -12.95 -6.83
N GLY A 118 36.52 -12.42 -5.64
CA GLY A 118 36.32 -10.99 -5.41
C GLY A 118 37.37 -10.33 -4.53
N ASN A 119 38.25 -11.09 -3.87
CA ASN A 119 39.16 -10.62 -2.82
C ASN A 119 38.41 -9.82 -1.73
N ILE A 120 37.20 -10.25 -1.40
CA ILE A 120 36.33 -9.61 -0.41
C ILE A 120 36.14 -10.57 0.76
N ASN A 121 36.42 -10.11 1.98
CA ASN A 121 36.09 -10.86 3.19
C ASN A 121 34.60 -10.71 3.50
N ALA A 122 33.92 -11.82 3.80
CA ALA A 122 32.51 -11.82 4.19
C ALA A 122 32.26 -10.97 5.45
N ASP A 123 33.19 -10.97 6.40
CA ASP A 123 33.10 -10.17 7.64
C ASP A 123 33.15 -8.67 7.36
N ASP A 124 33.94 -8.25 6.36
CA ASP A 124 33.96 -6.86 5.92
C ASP A 124 32.62 -6.45 5.29
N VAL A 125 31.94 -7.38 4.59
CA VAL A 125 30.61 -7.14 4.03
C VAL A 125 29.55 -7.00 5.12
N VAL A 126 29.61 -7.85 6.16
CA VAL A 126 28.70 -7.75 7.32
C VAL A 126 28.90 -6.41 7.99
N ARG A 127 30.14 -6.07 8.34
CA ARG A 127 30.48 -4.81 9.00
C ARG A 127 30.00 -3.61 8.20
N HIS A 128 30.27 -3.59 6.89
CA HIS A 128 29.84 -2.49 6.04
C HIS A 128 28.31 -2.38 5.93
N TYR A 129 27.60 -3.52 5.90
CA TYR A 129 26.15 -3.52 5.88
C TYR A 129 25.56 -3.03 7.22
N GLU A 130 26.12 -3.46 8.35
CA GLU A 130 25.76 -3.01 9.68
C GLU A 130 26.04 -1.51 9.87
N GLU A 131 27.20 -1.02 9.42
CA GLU A 131 27.58 0.39 9.39
C GLU A 131 26.54 1.22 8.61
N GLN A 132 26.20 0.81 7.39
CA GLN A 132 25.21 1.52 6.56
C GLN A 132 23.80 1.47 7.15
N PHE A 133 23.36 0.30 7.62
CA PHE A 133 22.04 0.13 8.19
C PHE A 133 21.87 0.92 9.49
N THR A 134 22.89 0.90 10.35
CA THR A 134 22.92 1.68 11.59
C THR A 134 22.98 3.16 11.29
N SER A 135 23.85 3.60 10.37
CA SER A 135 23.88 4.98 9.88
C SER A 135 22.52 5.45 9.36
N ALA A 136 21.84 4.65 8.53
CA ALA A 136 20.52 4.99 8.00
C ALA A 136 19.45 5.10 9.09
N LYS A 137 19.40 4.15 10.03
CA LYS A 137 18.49 4.20 11.19
C LYS A 137 18.72 5.42 12.06
N PHE A 138 19.97 5.69 12.41
CA PHE A 138 20.34 6.85 13.21
C PHE A 138 20.03 8.15 12.46
N SER A 139 20.31 8.20 11.16
CA SER A 139 19.99 9.38 10.35
C SER A 139 18.49 9.64 10.25
N GLN A 140 17.68 8.59 10.21
CA GLN A 140 16.21 8.70 10.27
C GLN A 140 15.74 9.20 11.64
N VAL A 141 16.31 8.69 12.73
CA VAL A 141 15.95 9.08 14.10
C VAL A 141 16.37 10.52 14.41
N TYR A 142 17.53 10.97 13.93
CA TYR A 142 18.10 12.28 14.29
C TYR A 142 17.98 13.33 13.18
N GLY A 143 17.48 13.00 11.99
CA GLY A 143 17.23 13.97 10.92
C GLY A 143 18.48 14.56 10.26
N PHE A 144 19.66 13.96 10.45
CA PHE A 144 20.89 14.30 9.73
C PHE A 144 21.76 13.06 9.52
N ASN A 145 22.65 13.10 8.52
CA ASN A 145 23.49 11.96 8.19
C ASN A 145 24.52 11.68 9.30
N ILE A 146 24.48 10.48 9.88
CA ILE A 146 25.43 10.02 10.91
C ILE A 146 26.44 9.05 10.30
N ASN A 147 27.73 9.39 10.40
CA ASN A 147 28.83 8.54 9.94
C ASN A 147 29.26 7.56 11.04
N PHE A 148 28.70 6.35 11.00
CA PHE A 148 28.94 5.33 12.02
C PHE A 148 30.41 4.89 12.10
N LYS A 149 31.12 4.86 10.96
CA LYS A 149 32.54 4.50 10.93
C LYS A 149 33.39 5.49 11.74
N GLU A 150 33.16 6.78 11.52
CA GLU A 150 33.84 7.84 12.25
C GLU A 150 33.47 7.85 13.75
N MET A 151 32.23 7.50 14.09
CA MET A 151 31.77 7.36 15.47
C MET A 151 32.49 6.24 16.22
N VAL A 152 32.67 5.08 15.58
CA VAL A 152 33.40 3.95 16.17
C VAL A 152 34.90 4.27 16.28
N GLU A 153 35.50 4.92 15.27
CA GLU A 153 36.92 5.27 15.26
C GLU A 153 37.29 6.32 16.32
N LYS A 154 36.43 7.32 16.55
CA LYS A 154 36.67 8.40 17.52
C LYS A 154 36.15 8.07 18.93
N GLY A 155 35.31 7.05 19.06
CA GLY A 155 34.53 6.77 20.25
C GLY A 155 33.26 7.63 20.30
N GLU A 156 32.17 7.05 20.81
CA GLU A 156 30.83 7.67 20.83
C GLU A 156 30.86 9.08 21.46
N GLU A 157 31.45 9.20 22.66
CA GLU A 157 31.48 10.46 23.42
C GLU A 157 32.13 11.61 22.61
N ASN A 158 33.29 11.35 22.00
CA ASN A 158 34.01 12.33 21.20
C ASN A 158 33.22 12.71 19.94
N TYR A 159 32.64 11.72 19.26
CA TYR A 159 31.82 11.95 18.06
C TYR A 159 30.59 12.81 18.37
N PHE A 160 29.88 12.56 19.47
CA PHE A 160 28.75 13.36 19.91
C PHE A 160 29.17 14.78 20.33
N THR A 161 30.36 14.96 20.92
CA THR A 161 30.86 16.30 21.27
C THR A 161 31.23 17.13 20.04
N GLU A 162 31.88 16.55 19.03
CA GLU A 162 32.26 17.25 17.79
C GLU A 162 31.04 17.57 16.93
N ASN A 163 30.08 16.66 16.88
CA ASN A 163 28.85 16.81 16.10
C ASN A 163 27.72 17.44 16.92
N ARG A 164 28.01 18.00 18.10
CA ARG A 164 27.01 18.54 19.04
C ARG A 164 26.06 19.51 18.38
N HIS A 165 26.53 20.36 17.47
CA HIS A 165 25.69 21.32 16.74
C HIS A 165 24.62 20.64 15.85
N HIS A 166 24.93 19.50 15.24
CA HIS A 166 23.97 18.71 14.48
C HIS A 166 22.95 18.04 15.40
N PHE A 167 23.38 17.52 16.56
CA PHE A 167 22.48 16.96 17.57
C PHE A 167 21.62 18.01 18.29
N THR A 168 22.10 19.24 18.49
CA THR A 168 21.29 20.34 19.04
C THR A 168 20.37 20.95 17.99
N LYS A 169 20.77 20.99 16.71
CA LYS A 169 19.92 21.45 15.62
C LYS A 169 18.87 20.41 15.27
N ALA A 170 19.21 19.13 15.25
CA ALA A 170 18.26 18.01 15.27
C ALA A 170 17.37 18.11 16.49
N GLY A 171 17.91 18.20 17.70
CA GLY A 171 17.17 18.42 18.93
C GLY A 171 16.26 19.65 18.90
N GLN A 172 16.54 20.70 18.12
CA GLN A 172 15.64 21.84 17.91
C GLN A 172 14.67 21.66 16.75
N THR A 173 15.08 21.00 15.67
CA THR A 173 14.23 20.64 14.51
C THR A 173 13.30 19.48 14.87
N GLN A 174 13.59 18.78 15.97
CA GLN A 174 12.92 17.60 16.50
C GLN A 174 12.30 17.90 17.89
N ALA A 175 12.73 18.95 18.60
CA ALA A 175 11.90 19.64 19.62
C ALA A 175 10.91 20.64 19.00
N THR A 176 10.98 20.92 17.69
CA THR A 176 9.87 21.52 16.94
C THR A 176 9.19 20.57 15.95
N ALA A 177 9.59 19.28 15.87
CA ALA A 177 8.90 18.34 14.96
C ALA A 177 8.73 16.87 15.39
N VAL A 178 9.29 16.34 16.50
CA VAL A 178 9.10 14.90 16.84
C VAL A 178 9.01 14.54 18.34
N ILE A 179 9.51 15.33 19.30
CA ILE A 179 9.55 14.87 20.73
C ILE A 179 8.45 15.45 21.63
N GLU A 180 7.70 16.47 21.20
CA GLU A 180 6.56 16.99 21.99
C GLU A 180 5.16 16.53 21.50
N SER A 181 5.08 15.74 20.41
CA SER A 181 3.78 15.27 19.86
C SER A 181 3.58 13.75 19.77
N GLU A 182 4.58 12.89 19.94
CA GLU A 182 4.43 11.46 19.56
C GLU A 182 4.56 10.39 20.66
N LEU A 183 4.84 10.73 21.93
CA LEU A 183 4.86 9.69 22.99
C LEU A 183 4.03 10.00 24.25
N VAL A 184 3.40 11.18 24.33
CA VAL A 184 2.34 11.48 25.33
C VAL A 184 0.99 11.81 24.67
N GLN A 185 0.94 11.95 23.34
CA GLN A 185 -0.29 12.19 22.57
C GLN A 185 -0.81 10.96 21.80
N ASP A 186 -0.03 9.89 21.70
CA ASP A 186 -0.35 8.70 20.91
C ASP A 186 -1.40 7.76 21.56
N TRP A 187 -1.81 8.06 22.80
CA TRP A 187 -3.01 7.47 23.42
C TRP A 187 -4.24 8.41 23.40
N SER A 188 -4.10 9.62 22.83
CA SER A 188 -5.13 10.65 22.83
C SER A 188 -5.55 11.15 21.44
N GLU A 189 -4.68 11.09 20.42
CA GLU A 189 -4.98 11.59 19.07
C GLU A 189 -5.64 10.56 18.16
N ASP A 190 -5.27 9.28 18.24
CA ASP A 190 -6.03 8.21 17.58
C ASP A 190 -7.44 8.11 18.16
N ASN A 191 -7.59 8.32 19.47
CA ASN A 191 -8.90 8.43 20.11
C ASN A 191 -9.63 9.72 19.72
N LYS A 192 -8.95 10.87 19.55
CA LYS A 192 -9.59 12.11 19.08
C LYS A 192 -9.94 12.06 17.60
N THR A 193 -9.16 11.44 16.74
CA THR A 193 -9.45 11.31 15.30
C THR A 193 -10.50 10.24 15.05
N ALA A 194 -10.47 9.11 15.77
CA ALA A 194 -11.55 8.12 15.78
C ALA A 194 -12.83 8.69 16.39
N ALA A 195 -12.77 9.36 17.55
CA ALA A 195 -13.93 10.01 18.15
C ALA A 195 -14.45 11.16 17.28
N ARG A 196 -13.59 11.89 16.56
CA ARG A 196 -14.01 12.92 15.60
C ARG A 196 -14.59 12.33 14.33
N LYS A 197 -14.06 11.22 13.82
CA LYS A 197 -14.68 10.44 12.72
C LYS A 197 -16.03 9.90 13.12
N GLU A 198 -16.13 9.36 14.33
CA GLU A 198 -17.37 8.82 14.85
C GLU A 198 -18.37 9.93 15.18
N ALA A 199 -17.90 11.08 15.67
CA ALA A 199 -18.72 12.28 15.84
C ALA A 199 -19.19 12.83 14.49
N ASP A 200 -18.31 12.93 13.48
CA ASP A 200 -18.65 13.36 12.13
C ASP A 200 -19.68 12.39 11.52
N ASN A 201 -19.49 11.06 11.62
CA ASN A 201 -20.46 10.06 11.16
C ASN A 201 -21.78 10.08 11.95
N LYS A 202 -21.72 10.25 13.28
CA LYS A 202 -22.91 10.40 14.13
C LYS A 202 -23.67 11.67 13.78
N LEU A 203 -22.97 12.77 13.50
CA LEU A 203 -23.56 14.02 13.03
C LEU A 203 -24.25 13.80 11.67
N LEU A 204 -23.57 13.19 10.69
CA LEU A 204 -24.15 12.88 9.38
C LEU A 204 -25.41 12.02 9.49
N HIS A 205 -25.38 10.97 10.32
CA HIS A 205 -26.50 10.06 10.55
C HIS A 205 -27.62 10.71 11.37
N SER A 206 -27.28 11.52 12.37
CA SER A 206 -28.25 12.24 13.20
C SER A 206 -28.98 13.30 12.39
N ASP A 207 -28.25 14.07 11.59
CA ASP A 207 -28.81 15.09 10.69
C ASP A 207 -29.74 14.40 9.67
N ALA A 208 -29.32 13.30 9.01
CA ALA A 208 -30.18 12.51 8.12
C ALA A 208 -31.43 11.95 8.80
N ARG A 209 -31.29 11.38 10.00
CA ARG A 209 -32.41 10.85 10.78
C ARG A 209 -33.37 11.96 11.21
N SER A 210 -32.86 13.14 11.58
CA SER A 210 -33.68 14.28 11.99
C SER A 210 -34.56 14.78 10.84
N VAL A 211 -34.00 14.89 9.63
CA VAL A 211 -34.72 15.26 8.41
C VAL A 211 -35.80 14.22 8.11
N TYR A 212 -35.43 12.94 8.13
CA TYR A 212 -36.35 11.82 7.93
C TYR A 212 -37.52 11.85 8.93
N MET A 213 -37.25 11.95 10.23
CA MET A 213 -38.27 11.98 11.29
C MET A 213 -39.21 13.19 11.16
N ARG A 214 -38.69 14.37 10.79
CA ARG A 214 -39.53 15.57 10.55
C ARG A 214 -40.50 15.36 9.39
N LEU A 215 -40.02 14.75 8.30
CA LEU A 215 -40.83 14.44 7.12
C LEU A 215 -41.90 13.39 7.44
N ILE A 216 -41.54 12.30 8.12
CA ILE A 216 -42.51 11.28 8.56
C ILE A 216 -43.56 11.87 9.49
N LYS A 217 -43.17 12.73 10.43
CA LYS A 217 -44.11 13.37 11.38
C LYS A 217 -45.10 14.31 10.68
N LYS A 218 -44.68 15.02 9.63
CA LYS A 218 -45.58 15.94 8.89
C LYS A 218 -46.53 15.21 7.95
N PHE A 219 -46.07 14.14 7.31
CA PHE A 219 -46.81 13.43 6.25
C PHE A 219 -47.28 12.04 6.66
N HIS A 220 -47.43 11.75 7.96
CA HIS A 220 -47.91 10.45 8.39
C HIS A 220 -49.37 10.25 7.93
N PRO A 221 -49.71 9.19 7.18
CA PRO A 221 -51.05 9.00 6.61
C PRO A 221 -52.16 8.89 7.68
N ASP A 222 -51.83 8.40 8.88
CA ASP A 222 -52.81 8.28 9.99
C ASP A 222 -53.21 9.63 10.63
N LEU A 223 -52.51 10.73 10.31
CA LEU A 223 -52.82 12.06 10.85
C LEU A 223 -53.83 12.83 10.00
N GLU A 224 -54.17 12.31 8.81
CA GLU A 224 -55.00 12.99 7.82
C GLU A 224 -56.38 12.32 7.70
N ARG A 225 -57.46 13.11 7.84
CA ARG A 225 -58.85 12.61 7.78
C ARG A 225 -59.48 12.65 6.38
N ASP A 226 -58.79 13.27 5.44
CA ASP A 226 -59.21 13.44 4.05
C ASP A 226 -58.54 12.35 3.19
N GLU A 227 -59.34 11.51 2.53
CA GLU A 227 -58.86 10.35 1.75
C GLU A 227 -57.91 10.76 0.60
N ASP A 228 -58.14 11.89 -0.04
CA ASP A 228 -57.29 12.35 -1.14
C ASP A 228 -55.92 12.83 -0.63
N LYS A 229 -55.90 13.50 0.53
CA LYS A 229 -54.66 13.93 1.18
C LYS A 229 -53.91 12.76 1.81
N GLN A 230 -54.61 11.75 2.32
CA GLN A 230 -54.01 10.53 2.86
C GLN A 230 -53.22 9.76 1.79
N ASN A 231 -53.76 9.68 0.57
CA ASN A 231 -53.05 9.10 -0.58
C ASN A 231 -51.80 9.91 -0.96
N GLN A 232 -51.89 11.24 -0.96
CA GLN A 232 -50.73 12.10 -1.22
C GLN A 232 -49.63 11.94 -0.15
N ASN A 233 -50.02 11.93 1.13
CA ASN A 233 -49.12 11.72 2.26
C ASN A 233 -48.42 10.34 2.18
N THR A 234 -49.14 9.31 1.76
CA THR A 234 -48.59 7.96 1.56
C THR A 234 -47.48 7.93 0.52
N GLU A 235 -47.65 8.60 -0.62
CA GLU A 235 -46.63 8.66 -1.67
C GLU A 235 -45.40 9.46 -1.22
N ILE A 236 -45.59 10.55 -0.48
CA ILE A 236 -44.49 11.33 0.10
C ILE A 236 -43.69 10.47 1.09
N VAL A 237 -44.36 9.72 1.97
CA VAL A 237 -43.70 8.84 2.95
C VAL A 237 -42.91 7.72 2.26
N LYS A 238 -43.41 7.15 1.16
CA LYS A 238 -42.66 6.17 0.36
C LYS A 238 -41.38 6.77 -0.20
N GLU A 239 -41.45 7.96 -0.79
CA GLU A 239 -40.30 8.67 -1.36
C GLU A 239 -39.25 9.01 -0.28
N VAL A 240 -39.70 9.51 0.87
CA VAL A 240 -38.85 9.81 2.04
C VAL A 240 -38.18 8.55 2.59
N THR A 241 -38.92 7.45 2.70
CA THR A 241 -38.37 6.17 3.20
C THR A 241 -37.35 5.59 2.25
N LYS A 242 -37.59 5.65 0.94
CA LYS A 242 -36.64 5.21 -0.08
C LYS A 242 -35.34 6.00 -0.01
N ALA A 243 -35.43 7.34 0.01
CA ALA A 243 -34.24 8.20 0.10
C ALA A 243 -33.41 7.93 1.37
N TYR A 244 -34.06 7.65 2.51
CA TYR A 244 -33.38 7.28 3.75
C TYR A 244 -32.68 5.92 3.66
N GLN A 245 -33.32 4.90 3.07
CA GLN A 245 -32.73 3.56 2.89
C GLN A 245 -31.52 3.58 1.94
N GLU A 246 -31.59 4.37 0.87
CA GLU A 246 -30.53 4.50 -0.13
C GLU A 246 -29.38 5.43 0.33
N LYS A 247 -29.46 5.98 1.55
CA LYS A 247 -28.54 7.01 2.08
C LYS A 247 -28.46 8.26 1.17
N ASP A 248 -29.54 8.53 0.45
CA ASP A 248 -29.69 9.71 -0.40
C ASP A 248 -30.18 10.89 0.45
N PHE A 249 -29.24 11.41 1.26
CA PHE A 249 -29.49 12.55 2.13
C PHE A 249 -29.88 13.81 1.35
N PHE A 250 -29.44 13.92 0.11
CA PHE A 250 -29.80 15.04 -0.74
C PHE A 250 -31.29 15.02 -1.11
N THR A 251 -31.81 13.86 -1.53
CA THR A 251 -33.24 13.70 -1.78
C THR A 251 -34.06 13.97 -0.51
N LEU A 252 -33.56 13.55 0.67
CA LEU A 252 -34.19 13.92 1.95
C LEU A 252 -34.23 15.44 2.20
N LEU A 253 -33.14 16.16 1.93
CA LEU A 253 -33.10 17.63 2.05
C LEU A 253 -34.04 18.32 1.06
N LYS A 254 -34.11 17.84 -0.19
CA LYS A 254 -35.06 18.35 -1.20
C LYS A 254 -36.51 18.15 -0.76
N LEU A 255 -36.83 16.97 -0.24
CA LEU A 255 -38.15 16.68 0.30
C LEU A 255 -38.47 17.58 1.49
N GLN A 256 -37.50 17.86 2.36
CA GLN A 256 -37.68 18.85 3.42
C GLN A 256 -38.00 20.23 2.86
N ILE A 257 -37.21 20.75 1.92
CA ILE A 257 -37.46 22.08 1.34
C ILE A 257 -38.85 22.17 0.71
N LYS A 258 -39.18 21.19 -0.14
CA LYS A 258 -40.43 21.17 -0.92
C LYS A 258 -41.68 21.17 -0.04
N TYR A 259 -41.58 20.55 1.13
CA TYR A 259 -42.75 20.18 1.91
C TYR A 259 -42.79 20.77 3.32
N LEU A 260 -41.67 21.23 3.88
CA LEU A 260 -41.58 21.74 5.26
C LEU A 260 -41.31 23.25 5.35
N ASP A 261 -40.71 23.88 4.33
CA ASP A 261 -40.40 25.32 4.36
C ASP A 261 -41.33 26.12 3.42
N ASP A 262 -41.96 27.16 3.97
CA ASP A 262 -42.84 28.05 3.22
C ASP A 262 -42.06 29.10 2.39
N ASN A 263 -40.73 29.20 2.60
CA ASN A 263 -39.84 30.14 1.92
C ASN A 263 -38.75 29.39 1.12
N GLU A 264 -39.07 29.06 -0.13
CA GLU A 264 -38.27 28.18 -1.02
C GLU A 264 -36.81 28.64 -1.22
N THR A 265 -36.55 29.95 -1.18
CA THR A 265 -35.21 30.53 -1.39
C THR A 265 -34.28 30.40 -0.17
N GLU A 266 -34.81 30.54 1.04
CA GLU A 266 -34.05 30.40 2.28
C GLU A 266 -33.73 28.92 2.54
N ALA A 267 -34.72 28.07 2.29
CA ALA A 267 -34.62 26.62 2.41
C ALA A 267 -33.57 26.01 1.47
N THR A 268 -33.54 26.46 0.20
CA THR A 268 -32.52 26.04 -0.77
C THR A 268 -31.10 26.46 -0.36
N ASN A 269 -30.92 27.68 0.17
CA ASN A 269 -29.63 28.13 0.69
C ASN A 269 -29.15 27.30 1.90
N ILE A 270 -30.08 26.91 2.79
CA ILE A 270 -29.78 26.05 3.94
C ILE A 270 -29.33 24.65 3.47
N ALA A 271 -30.03 24.03 2.52
CA ALA A 271 -29.62 22.72 1.99
C ALA A 271 -28.26 22.78 1.28
N ASP A 272 -27.99 23.84 0.52
CA ASP A 272 -26.72 24.02 -0.18
C ASP A 272 -25.56 24.25 0.83
N ALA A 273 -25.81 24.94 1.94
CA ALA A 273 -24.86 25.06 3.05
C ALA A 273 -24.61 23.71 3.77
N MET A 274 -25.65 22.91 4.00
CA MET A 274 -25.52 21.56 4.55
C MET A 274 -24.70 20.66 3.60
N LEU A 275 -25.00 20.65 2.30
CA LEU A 275 -24.24 19.89 1.30
C LEU A 275 -22.76 20.30 1.27
N LYS A 276 -22.44 21.58 1.39
CA LYS A 276 -21.04 22.06 1.49
C LYS A 276 -20.33 21.50 2.72
N ARG A 277 -21.00 21.42 3.88
CA ARG A 277 -20.46 20.80 5.10
C ARG A 277 -20.25 19.29 4.91
N TYR A 278 -21.22 18.60 4.33
CA TYR A 278 -21.14 17.16 4.03
C TYR A 278 -20.00 16.85 3.06
N ASN A 279 -19.87 17.63 1.99
CA ASN A 279 -18.77 17.51 1.03
C ASN A 279 -17.40 17.60 1.71
N LYS A 280 -17.23 18.49 2.71
CA LYS A 280 -15.98 18.56 3.49
C LYS A 280 -15.71 17.28 4.29
N ILE A 281 -16.75 16.72 4.92
CA ILE A 281 -16.63 15.48 5.70
C ILE A 281 -16.30 14.30 4.78
N LEU A 282 -17.02 14.13 3.67
CA LEU A 282 -16.78 13.06 2.70
C LEU A 282 -15.38 13.17 2.07
N GLN A 283 -14.91 14.39 1.76
CA GLN A 283 -13.55 14.59 1.27
C GLN A 283 -12.49 14.13 2.28
N LYS A 284 -12.70 14.45 3.56
CA LYS A 284 -11.81 14.02 4.65
C LYS A 284 -11.81 12.49 4.78
N GLN A 285 -12.98 11.86 4.82
CA GLN A 285 -13.11 10.41 4.89
C GLN A 285 -12.44 9.70 3.71
N LEU A 286 -12.61 10.23 2.50
CA LEU A 286 -11.99 9.69 1.30
C LEU A 286 -10.45 9.83 1.34
N ALA A 287 -9.94 10.97 1.79
CA ALA A 287 -8.50 11.19 1.94
C ALA A 287 -7.88 10.22 2.96
N GLU A 288 -8.51 10.07 4.12
CA GLU A 288 -8.09 9.15 5.18
C GLU A 288 -8.13 7.69 4.70
N LEU A 289 -9.18 7.29 3.98
CA LEU A 289 -9.28 5.94 3.43
C LEU A 289 -8.15 5.66 2.41
N LYS A 290 -7.87 6.61 1.53
CA LYS A 290 -6.75 6.51 0.57
C LYS A 290 -5.40 6.41 1.26
N GLN A 291 -5.19 7.18 2.32
CA GLN A 291 -3.97 7.11 3.12
C GLN A 291 -3.82 5.73 3.79
N ASN A 292 -4.90 5.19 4.37
CA ASN A 292 -4.89 3.86 4.96
C ASN A 292 -4.58 2.77 3.92
N ILE A 293 -5.17 2.85 2.73
CA ILE A 293 -4.86 1.96 1.61
C ILE A 293 -3.37 2.07 1.26
N GLN A 294 -2.82 3.28 1.13
CA GLN A 294 -1.40 3.49 0.83
C GLN A 294 -0.47 2.87 1.89
N ILE A 295 -0.82 2.99 3.17
CA ILE A 295 -0.08 2.36 4.27
C ILE A 295 -0.15 0.82 4.16
N GLN A 296 -1.30 0.25 3.82
CA GLN A 296 -1.43 -1.20 3.59
C GLN A 296 -0.54 -1.68 2.43
N HIS A 297 -0.48 -0.93 1.32
CA HIS A 297 0.45 -1.24 0.22
C HIS A 297 1.91 -1.21 0.67
N TYR A 298 2.31 -0.17 1.40
CA TYR A 298 3.69 -0.05 1.90
C TYR A 298 4.07 -1.19 2.86
N THR A 299 3.16 -1.53 3.79
CA THR A 299 3.42 -2.54 4.84
C THR A 299 3.34 -3.98 4.35
N SER A 300 2.54 -4.28 3.32
CA SER A 300 2.44 -5.62 2.74
C SER A 300 3.65 -6.00 1.87
N GLY A 301 4.45 -5.02 1.45
CA GLY A 301 5.70 -5.23 0.73
C GLY A 301 5.52 -5.63 -0.74
N ASN A 302 6.45 -5.19 -1.58
CA ASN A 302 6.38 -5.27 -3.04
C ASN A 302 6.12 -6.69 -3.61
N THR A 303 6.45 -7.75 -2.88
CA THR A 303 6.26 -9.14 -3.36
C THR A 303 4.79 -9.55 -3.34
N ILE A 304 4.02 -9.08 -2.36
CA ILE A 304 2.60 -9.42 -2.20
C ILE A 304 1.75 -8.58 -3.15
N GLU A 305 2.08 -7.29 -3.25
CA GLU A 305 1.34 -6.31 -4.06
C GLU A 305 1.34 -6.64 -5.55
N ASN A 306 2.41 -7.24 -6.07
CA ASN A 306 2.49 -7.67 -7.47
C ASN A 306 1.38 -8.64 -7.91
N PHE A 307 0.71 -9.30 -6.95
CA PHE A 307 -0.39 -10.23 -7.21
C PHE A 307 -1.77 -9.61 -7.03
N ILE A 308 -1.84 -8.30 -6.79
CA ILE A 308 -3.09 -7.56 -6.68
C ILE A 308 -3.41 -6.89 -8.03
N ASP A 309 -4.68 -6.81 -8.38
CA ASP A 309 -5.17 -6.08 -9.55
C ASP A 309 -5.59 -4.64 -9.21
N ASN A 310 -6.03 -3.90 -10.23
CA ASN A 310 -6.41 -2.49 -10.06
C ASN A 310 -7.69 -2.30 -9.21
N TYR A 311 -8.36 -3.38 -8.82
CA TYR A 311 -9.58 -3.40 -8.01
C TYR A 311 -9.34 -3.97 -6.60
N GLY A 312 -8.08 -4.22 -6.23
CA GLY A 312 -7.70 -4.76 -4.93
C GLY A 312 -7.86 -6.27 -4.84
N ASN A 313 -8.19 -6.95 -5.94
CA ASN A 313 -8.38 -8.39 -5.94
C ASN A 313 -7.09 -9.16 -6.23
N PHE A 314 -6.97 -10.34 -5.65
CA PHE A 314 -5.95 -11.29 -6.02
C PHE A 314 -6.07 -11.66 -7.50
N SER A 315 -4.94 -11.64 -8.21
CA SER A 315 -4.81 -12.07 -9.60
C SER A 315 -4.16 -13.45 -9.69
N PRO A 316 -4.96 -14.52 -9.93
CA PRO A 316 -4.43 -15.88 -10.08
C PRO A 316 -3.47 -16.01 -11.26
N GLN A 317 -3.69 -15.23 -12.32
CA GLN A 317 -2.85 -15.24 -13.52
C GLN A 317 -1.45 -14.71 -13.24
N LYS A 318 -1.32 -13.53 -12.59
CA LYS A 318 -0.01 -12.99 -12.20
C LYS A 318 0.73 -13.96 -11.28
N PHE A 319 0.02 -14.54 -10.30
CA PHE A 319 0.58 -15.52 -9.39
C PHE A 319 1.07 -16.80 -10.09
N ALA A 320 0.22 -17.39 -10.93
CA ALA A 320 0.57 -18.59 -11.69
C ALA A 320 1.76 -18.34 -12.63
N THR A 321 1.85 -17.15 -13.22
CA THR A 321 2.95 -16.74 -14.08
C THR A 321 4.27 -16.74 -13.31
N GLN A 322 4.31 -16.09 -12.14
CA GLN A 322 5.50 -16.07 -11.29
C GLN A 322 5.87 -17.47 -10.78
N ARG A 323 4.89 -18.27 -10.36
CA ARG A 323 5.10 -19.66 -9.93
C ARG A 323 5.72 -20.51 -11.05
N ASN A 324 5.17 -20.40 -12.26
CA ASN A 324 5.66 -21.16 -13.42
C ASN A 324 7.03 -20.68 -13.87
N PHE A 325 7.31 -19.38 -13.78
CA PHE A 325 8.64 -18.82 -14.02
C PHE A 325 9.68 -19.40 -13.05
N LEU A 326 9.39 -19.42 -11.74
CA LEU A 326 10.29 -20.02 -10.75
C LEU A 326 10.49 -21.53 -10.99
N LYS A 327 9.43 -22.27 -11.33
CA LYS A 327 9.54 -23.69 -11.70
C LYS A 327 10.46 -23.89 -12.92
N LYS A 328 10.26 -23.11 -13.99
CA LYS A 328 11.10 -23.17 -15.19
C LYS A 328 12.56 -22.86 -14.87
N ARG A 329 12.84 -21.83 -14.07
CA ARG A 329 14.20 -21.50 -13.63
C ARG A 329 14.84 -22.61 -12.81
N ASN A 330 14.10 -23.19 -11.87
CA ASN A 330 14.59 -24.32 -11.08
C ASN A 330 14.94 -25.52 -11.96
N ASN A 331 14.09 -25.85 -12.94
CA ASN A 331 14.35 -26.95 -13.86
C ASN A 331 15.57 -26.65 -14.74
N ALA A 332 15.65 -25.45 -15.31
CA ALA A 332 16.78 -25.03 -16.14
C ALA A 332 18.11 -25.10 -15.35
N LEU A 333 18.15 -24.57 -14.13
CA LEU A 333 19.34 -24.66 -13.28
C LEU A 333 19.69 -26.10 -12.91
N THR A 334 18.68 -26.95 -12.68
CA THR A 334 18.93 -28.37 -12.41
C THR A 334 19.63 -29.03 -13.60
N SER A 335 19.09 -28.83 -14.81
CA SER A 335 19.70 -29.35 -16.04
C SER A 335 21.08 -28.76 -16.30
N GLU A 336 21.29 -27.47 -16.03
CA GLU A 336 22.59 -26.81 -16.18
C GLU A 336 23.66 -27.41 -15.24
N ILE A 337 23.28 -27.71 -14.00
CA ILE A 337 24.17 -28.36 -13.04
C ILE A 337 24.46 -29.80 -13.49
N GLU A 338 23.47 -30.53 -13.98
CA GLU A 338 23.68 -31.89 -14.50
C GLU A 338 24.63 -31.92 -15.70
N THR A 339 24.50 -30.99 -16.65
CA THR A 339 25.42 -30.89 -17.80
C THR A 339 26.84 -30.50 -17.36
N SER A 340 26.97 -29.61 -16.38
CA SER A 340 28.27 -29.22 -15.81
C SER A 340 29.07 -30.39 -15.27
N THR A 341 28.40 -31.40 -14.71
CA THR A 341 29.08 -32.58 -14.14
C THR A 341 29.59 -33.55 -15.20
N LYS A 342 28.98 -33.58 -16.39
CA LYS A 342 29.33 -34.53 -17.47
C LYS A 342 30.57 -34.10 -18.25
N SER A 343 30.66 -32.81 -18.57
CA SER A 343 31.76 -32.25 -19.37
C SER A 343 32.17 -30.85 -18.87
N PRO A 344 32.86 -30.75 -17.71
CA PRO A 344 33.05 -29.48 -17.00
C PRO A 344 33.73 -28.38 -17.82
N GLU A 345 34.77 -28.69 -18.58
CA GLU A 345 35.54 -27.70 -19.34
C GLU A 345 34.76 -27.13 -20.54
N ILE A 346 34.14 -28.03 -21.32
CA ILE A 346 33.31 -27.65 -22.48
C ILE A 346 32.11 -26.84 -22.01
N TRP A 347 31.47 -27.31 -20.93
CA TRP A 347 30.34 -26.64 -20.33
C TRP A 347 30.69 -25.24 -19.84
N LEU A 348 31.80 -25.07 -19.10
CA LEU A 348 32.21 -23.77 -18.55
C LEU A 348 32.45 -22.74 -19.67
N ASN A 349 33.10 -23.14 -20.77
CA ASN A 349 33.31 -22.26 -21.92
C ASN A 349 31.99 -21.82 -22.56
N GLY A 350 31.04 -22.75 -22.73
CA GLY A 350 29.70 -22.42 -23.23
C GLY A 350 28.93 -21.51 -22.28
N TYR A 351 29.01 -21.77 -20.98
CA TYR A 351 28.36 -20.98 -19.95
C TYR A 351 28.90 -19.53 -19.90
N LEU A 352 30.22 -19.36 -19.99
CA LEU A 352 30.86 -18.03 -20.03
C LEU A 352 30.47 -17.25 -21.28
N HIS A 353 30.29 -17.92 -22.42
CA HIS A 353 29.77 -17.27 -23.63
C HIS A 353 28.34 -16.73 -23.41
N LEU A 354 27.47 -17.54 -22.80
CA LEU A 354 26.10 -17.12 -22.48
C LEU A 354 26.06 -15.97 -21.47
N LEU A 355 26.92 -16.01 -20.44
CA LEU A 355 27.06 -14.92 -19.48
C LEU A 355 27.42 -13.61 -20.19
N LYS A 356 28.39 -13.65 -21.12
CA LYS A 356 28.80 -12.47 -21.88
C LYS A 356 27.64 -11.87 -22.68
N LEU A 357 26.88 -12.69 -23.40
CA LEU A 357 25.70 -12.25 -24.17
C LEU A 357 24.59 -11.64 -23.28
N SER A 358 24.57 -11.96 -22.00
CA SER A 358 23.59 -11.42 -21.05
C SER A 358 23.99 -10.07 -20.46
N GLN A 359 25.25 -9.64 -20.60
CA GLN A 359 25.71 -8.31 -20.15
C GLN A 359 25.62 -7.24 -21.25
N ASP A 360 25.51 -7.64 -22.52
CA ASP A 360 25.37 -6.74 -23.67
C ASP A 360 23.90 -6.37 -23.99
N LYS A 361 22.95 -6.74 -23.13
CA LYS A 361 21.51 -6.44 -23.24
C LYS A 361 21.03 -5.67 -22.01
#